data_AF-A0A6A9SLG5-F1
#
_entry.id   AF-A0A6A9SLG5-F1
#
_cell.length_a   1.000
_cell.length_b   1.000
_cell.length_c   1.000
_cell.angle_alpha   90.00
_cell.angle_beta   90.00
_cell.angle_gamma   90.00
#
_symmetry.space_group_name_H-M   'P 1'
#
loop_
_entity.id
_entity.type
_entity.pdbx_description
1 polymer ?
#
loop_
_entity_poly.entity_id
_entity_poly.type
_entity_poly.pdbx_seq_one_letter_code
_entity_poly.pdbx_strand_id
1 'polypeptide(L)'
;MPGRAPTDRKRAGLGVLFAASGIWFLAKFLRYAFPPLFPELRALYGVSNGVLGAAFTAMLLVYALLQFPAGVVADRLGPARVVAAGVAVTGAAALLLSVPVPLSVLVAGMVLV
;
A
#
# COMPACT_ATOMS: atom_id res chain seq x y z
N MET A 1 -1.17 -29.60 -25.91
CA MET A 1 -0.41 -28.55 -25.21
C MET A 1 0.66 -29.22 -24.35
N PRO A 2 1.96 -29.04 -24.61
CA PRO A 2 2.99 -29.72 -23.81
C PRO A 2 2.98 -29.17 -22.37
N GLY A 3 2.77 -30.07 -21.39
CA GLY A 3 2.80 -29.74 -19.98
C GLY A 3 4.23 -29.36 -19.56
N ARG A 4 4.40 -28.17 -18.98
CA ARG A 4 5.70 -27.71 -18.45
C ARG A 4 6.27 -28.73 -17.46
N ALA A 5 7.59 -28.93 -17.52
CA ALA A 5 8.29 -29.87 -16.65
C ALA A 5 8.03 -29.53 -15.16
N PRO A 6 7.98 -30.52 -14.25
CA PRO A 6 7.66 -30.31 -12.83
C PRO A 6 8.55 -29.26 -12.13
N THR A 7 9.80 -29.12 -12.57
CA THR A 7 10.79 -28.14 -12.09
C THR A 7 10.43 -26.71 -12.45
N ASP A 8 9.88 -26.47 -13.64
CA ASP A 8 9.47 -25.13 -14.11
C ASP A 8 8.27 -24.61 -13.30
N ARG A 9 7.36 -25.50 -12.92
CA ARG A 9 6.21 -25.14 -12.08
C ARG A 9 6.61 -24.75 -10.67
N LYS A 10 7.60 -25.45 -10.09
CA LYS A 10 8.17 -25.09 -8.77
C LYS A 10 8.87 -23.72 -8.81
N ARG A 11 9.68 -23.47 -9.84
CA ARG A 11 10.37 -22.17 -10.02
C ARG A 11 9.37 -21.01 -10.19
N ALA A 12 8.34 -21.21 -11.01
CA ALA A 12 7.27 -20.22 -11.17
C ALA A 12 6.52 -19.96 -9.85
N GLY A 13 6.22 -21.01 -9.08
CA GLY A 13 5.58 -20.88 -7.76
C GLY A 13 6.43 -20.09 -6.76
N LEU A 14 7.74 -20.35 -6.70
CA LEU A 14 8.66 -19.59 -5.87
C LEU A 14 8.70 -18.11 -6.28
N GLY A 15 8.76 -17.80 -7.58
CA GLY A 15 8.74 -16.43 -8.07
C GLY A 15 7.48 -15.66 -7.63
N VAL A 16 6.32 -16.30 -7.68
CA VAL A 16 5.06 -15.71 -7.20
C VAL A 16 5.10 -15.46 -5.69
N LEU A 17 5.62 -16.39 -4.90
CA LEU A 17 5.74 -16.23 -3.44
C LEU A 17 6.69 -15.09 -3.08
N PHE A 18 7.83 -14.97 -3.77
CA PHE A 18 8.77 -13.86 -3.58
C PHE A 18 8.12 -12.53 -3.93
N ALA A 19 7.43 -12.44 -5.08
CA ALA A 19 6.74 -11.21 -5.47
C ALA A 19 5.63 -10.83 -4.48
N ALA A 20 4.79 -11.78 -4.08
CA ALA A 20 3.71 -11.54 -3.11
C ALA A 20 4.27 -11.10 -1.74
N SER A 21 5.32 -11.76 -1.26
CA SER A 21 5.99 -11.40 -0.01
C SER A 21 6.61 -10.00 -0.08
N GLY A 22 7.28 -9.67 -1.20
CA GLY A 22 7.86 -8.35 -1.42
C GLY A 22 6.81 -7.23 -1.48
N ILE A 23 5.70 -7.47 -2.17
CA ILE A 23 4.56 -6.55 -2.22
C ILE A 23 3.99 -6.32 -0.82
N TRP A 24 3.78 -7.41 -0.06
CA TRP A 24 3.25 -7.30 1.29
C TRP A 24 4.21 -6.55 2.22
N PHE A 25 5.50 -6.86 2.15
CA PHE A 25 6.55 -6.17 2.89
C PHE A 25 6.53 -4.69 2.60
N LEU A 26 6.53 -4.29 1.32
CA LEU A 26 6.53 -2.88 0.93
C LEU A 26 5.27 -2.15 1.41
N ALA A 27 4.10 -2.77 1.28
CA ALA A 27 2.84 -2.22 1.75
C ALA A 27 2.86 -1.97 3.28
N LYS A 28 3.39 -2.91 4.07
CA LYS A 28 3.53 -2.71 5.53
C LYS A 28 4.61 -1.73 5.90
N PHE A 29 5.75 -1.77 5.22
CA PHE A 29 6.84 -0.84 5.44
C PHE A 29 6.35 0.60 5.28
N LEU A 30 5.69 0.91 4.16
CA LEU A 30 5.17 2.25 3.89
C LEU A 30 4.11 2.66 4.94
N ARG A 31 3.18 1.77 5.28
CA ARG A 31 2.15 2.05 6.29
C ARG A 31 2.73 2.36 7.66
N TYR A 32 3.71 1.58 8.10
CA TYR A 32 4.29 1.72 9.44
C TYR A 32 5.48 2.70 9.48
N ALA A 33 5.87 3.28 8.35
CA ALA A 33 6.82 4.39 8.33
C ALA A 33 6.20 5.69 8.89
N PHE A 34 4.88 5.86 8.85
CA PHE A 34 4.24 7.11 9.28
C PHE A 34 4.39 7.41 10.79
N PRO A 35 4.04 6.51 11.74
CA PRO A 35 4.09 6.87 13.16
C PRO A 35 5.47 7.32 13.65
N PRO A 36 6.60 6.67 13.25
CA PRO A 36 7.94 7.17 13.56
C PRO A 36 8.25 8.56 12.99
N LEU A 37 7.65 8.93 11.85
CA LEU A 37 7.85 10.24 11.18
C LEU A 37 6.96 11.36 11.74
N PHE A 38 6.06 11.07 12.69
CA PHE A 38 5.17 12.09 13.24
C PHE A 38 5.89 13.30 13.85
N PRO A 39 7.00 13.16 14.61
CA PRO A 39 7.74 14.31 15.13
C PRO A 39 8.19 15.26 14.02
N GLU A 40 8.77 14.72 12.94
CA GLU A 40 9.27 15.46 11.78
C GLU A 40 8.11 16.10 11.01
N LEU A 41 7.04 15.35 10.75
CA LEU A 41 5.86 15.86 10.05
C LEU A 41 5.19 16.98 10.84
N ARG A 42 5.13 16.90 12.17
CA ARG A 42 4.59 17.99 13.00
C ARG A 42 5.43 19.25 12.93
N ALA A 43 6.75 19.11 12.97
CA ALA A 43 7.65 20.25 12.82
C ALA A 43 7.53 20.89 11.43
N LEU A 44 7.40 20.07 10.38
CA LEU A 44 7.29 20.53 9.00
C LEU A 44 5.96 21.25 8.72
N TYR A 45 4.84 20.71 9.21
CA TYR A 45 3.49 21.23 8.92
C TYR A 45 2.90 22.11 10.02
N GLY A 46 3.58 22.26 11.16
CA GLY A 46 3.10 23.05 12.29
C GLY A 46 1.84 22.49 12.96
N VAL A 47 1.64 21.16 12.92
CA VAL A 47 0.40 20.50 13.40
C VAL A 47 0.61 19.70 14.70
N SER A 48 -0.51 19.36 15.35
CA SER A 48 -0.51 18.55 16.57
C SER A 48 -0.44 17.05 16.26
N ASN A 49 -0.09 16.23 17.26
CA ASN A 49 -0.20 14.76 17.17
C ASN A 49 -1.64 14.31 16.87
N GLY A 50 -2.65 15.05 17.34
CA GLY A 50 -4.05 14.73 17.11
C GLY A 50 -4.42 14.80 15.63
N VAL A 51 -3.88 15.76 14.87
CA VAL A 51 -4.12 15.90 13.43
C VAL A 51 -3.53 14.72 12.65
N LEU A 52 -2.25 14.39 12.88
CA LEU A 52 -1.62 13.26 12.20
C LEU A 52 -2.19 11.90 12.64
N GLY A 53 -2.53 11.77 13.92
CA GLY A 53 -3.21 10.60 14.46
C GLY A 53 -4.58 10.38 13.81
N ALA A 54 -5.39 11.44 13.67
CA ALA A 54 -6.67 11.37 12.98
C ALA A 54 -6.52 10.99 11.51
N ALA A 55 -5.52 11.54 10.81
CA ALA A 55 -5.21 11.16 9.42
C ALA A 55 -4.84 9.68 9.30
N PHE A 56 -3.99 9.17 10.20
CA PHE A 56 -3.63 7.76 10.24
C PHE A 56 -4.82 6.85 10.58
N THR A 57 -5.69 7.25 11.52
CA THR A 57 -6.93 6.54 11.80
C THR A 57 -7.86 6.53 10.59
N ALA A 58 -8.00 7.64 9.87
CA ALA A 58 -8.81 7.71 8.66
C ALA A 58 -8.31 6.73 7.58
N MET A 59 -6.99 6.65 7.37
CA MET A 59 -6.38 5.64 6.50
C MET A 59 -6.77 4.21 6.93
N LEU A 60 -6.69 3.88 8.23
CA LEU A 60 -7.09 2.56 8.73
C LEU A 60 -8.59 2.27 8.53
N LEU A 61 -9.45 3.28 8.68
CA LEU A 61 -10.89 3.16 8.44
C LEU A 61 -11.19 2.92 6.95
N VAL A 62 -10.57 3.70 6.05
CA VAL A 62 -10.70 3.48 4.60
C VAL A 62 -10.23 2.09 4.21
N TYR A 63 -9.08 1.65 4.75
CA TYR A 63 -8.59 0.29 4.56
C TYR A 63 -9.63 -0.76 5.01
N ALA A 64 -10.20 -0.61 6.20
CA ALA A 64 -11.21 -1.54 6.73
C ALA A 64 -12.47 -1.57 5.85
N LEU A 65 -12.94 -0.40 5.40
CA LEU A 65 -14.11 -0.29 4.52
C LEU A 65 -13.87 -0.93 3.15
N LEU A 66 -12.66 -0.80 2.61
CA LEU A 66 -12.31 -1.33 1.29
C LEU A 66 -11.91 -2.81 1.30
N GLN A 67 -11.70 -3.43 2.47
CA GLN A 67 -11.24 -4.81 2.60
C GLN A 67 -12.13 -5.80 1.84
N PHE A 68 -13.46 -5.74 2.02
CA PHE A 68 -14.41 -6.63 1.34
C PHE A 68 -14.72 -6.21 -0.10
N PRO A 69 -14.98 -4.92 -0.40
CA PRO A 69 -15.15 -4.47 -1.79
C PRO A 69 -13.98 -4.85 -2.69
N ALA A 70 -12.74 -4.68 -2.22
CA ALA A 70 -11.56 -5.07 -2.97
C ALA A 70 -11.51 -6.58 -3.25
N GLY A 71 -11.93 -7.41 -2.29
CA GLY A 71 -12.08 -8.86 -2.47
C GLY A 71 -13.07 -9.20 -3.59
N VAL A 72 -14.27 -8.60 -3.56
CA VAL A 72 -15.29 -8.81 -4.61
C VAL A 72 -14.78 -8.37 -5.99
N VAL A 73 -14.04 -7.26 -6.06
CA VAL A 73 -13.41 -6.81 -7.32
C VAL A 73 -12.33 -7.78 -7.78
N ALA A 74 -11.53 -8.34 -6.86
CA ALA A 74 -10.52 -9.34 -7.16
C ALA A 74 -11.13 -10.65 -7.69
N ASP A 75 -12.25 -11.09 -7.14
CA ASP A 75 -12.98 -12.28 -7.61
C ASP A 75 -13.51 -12.09 -9.04
N ARG A 76 -13.90 -10.85 -9.41
CA ARG A 76 -14.43 -10.53 -10.75
C ARG A 76 -13.36 -10.27 -11.80
N LEU A 77 -12.32 -9.51 -11.46
CA LEU A 77 -11.32 -9.02 -12.41
C LEU A 77 -10.02 -9.86 -12.42
N GLY A 78 -9.87 -10.71 -11.41
CA GLY A 78 -8.69 -11.53 -11.15
C GLY A 78 -7.76 -10.87 -10.12
N PRO A 79 -7.28 -11.63 -9.12
CA PRO A 79 -6.51 -11.09 -8.00
C PRO A 79 -5.19 -10.43 -8.43
N ALA A 80 -4.50 -10.99 -9.42
CA ALA A 80 -3.23 -10.43 -9.89
C ALA A 80 -3.38 -9.01 -10.49
N ARG A 81 -4.48 -8.75 -11.22
CA ARG A 81 -4.74 -7.42 -11.81
C ARG A 81 -5.08 -6.39 -10.74
N VAL A 82 -5.90 -6.78 -9.78
CA VAL A 82 -6.29 -5.89 -8.66
C VAL A 82 -5.09 -5.56 -7.78
N VAL A 83 -4.26 -6.56 -7.46
CA VAL A 83 -3.01 -6.32 -6.71
C VAL A 83 -2.06 -5.41 -7.50
N ALA A 84 -1.86 -5.64 -8.80
CA ALA A 84 -0.99 -4.79 -9.62
C ALA A 84 -1.48 -3.33 -9.68
N ALA A 85 -2.79 -3.13 -9.83
CA ALA A 85 -3.39 -1.79 -9.79
C ALA A 85 -3.19 -1.12 -8.42
N GLY A 86 -3.42 -1.86 -7.32
CA GLY A 86 -3.17 -1.36 -5.96
C GLY A 86 -1.71 -0.97 -5.75
N VAL A 87 -0.77 -1.82 -6.16
CA VAL A 87 0.68 -1.53 -6.09
C VAL A 87 1.04 -0.28 -6.89
N ALA A 88 0.48 -0.10 -8.09
CA ALA A 88 0.74 1.08 -8.91
C ALA A 88 0.24 2.37 -8.22
N VAL A 89 -0.98 2.33 -7.66
CA VAL A 89 -1.57 3.47 -6.93
C VAL A 89 -0.77 3.81 -5.68
N THR A 90 -0.50 2.81 -4.82
CA THR A 90 0.27 3.00 -3.58
C THR A 90 1.71 3.44 -3.89
N GLY A 91 2.34 2.88 -4.92
CA GLY A 91 3.68 3.28 -5.35
C GLY A 91 3.72 4.73 -5.84
N ALA A 92 2.75 5.16 -6.65
CA ALA A 92 2.64 6.54 -7.09
C ALA A 92 2.40 7.51 -5.92
N ALA A 93 1.55 7.14 -4.97
CA ALA A 93 1.32 7.92 -3.76
C ALA A 93 2.60 8.05 -2.90
N ALA A 94 3.32 6.94 -2.69
CA ALA A 94 4.58 6.95 -1.95
C ALA A 94 5.63 7.85 -2.61
N LEU A 95 5.75 7.80 -3.94
CA LEU A 95 6.65 8.69 -4.69
C LEU A 95 6.23 10.16 -4.58
N LEU A 96 4.92 10.45 -4.65
CA LEU A 96 4.41 11.82 -4.44
C LEU A 96 4.74 12.35 -3.05
N LEU A 97 4.67 11.49 -2.02
CA LEU A 97 5.00 11.86 -0.63
C LEU A 97 6.50 11.97 -0.36
N SER A 98 7.37 11.57 -1.30
CA SER A 98 8.83 11.68 -1.15
C SER A 98 9.36 13.11 -1.30
N VAL A 99 8.52 14.04 -1.76
CA VAL A 99 8.85 15.46 -1.95
C VAL A 99 7.97 16.34 -1.07
N PRO A 100 8.36 17.60 -0.81
CA PRO A 100 7.51 18.54 -0.06
C PRO A 100 6.16 18.74 -0.76
N VAL A 101 5.07 18.51 -0.04
CA VAL A 101 3.69 18.65 -0.52
C VAL A 101 2.85 19.40 0.51
N PRO A 102 1.68 19.95 0.14
CA PRO A 102 0.75 20.51 1.12
C PRO A 102 0.20 19.45 2.10
N LEU A 103 -0.20 19.85 3.30
CA LEU A 103 -0.74 18.95 4.33
C LEU A 103 -1.94 18.11 3.82
N SER A 104 -2.83 18.71 3.03
CA SER A 104 -3.97 17.99 2.45
C SER A 104 -3.55 16.86 1.52
N VAL A 105 -2.47 17.06 0.75
CA VAL A 105 -1.88 16.06 -0.14
C VAL A 105 -1.19 14.97 0.67
N LEU A 106 -0.51 15.33 1.77
CA LEU A 106 0.02 14.33 2.72
C LEU A 106 -1.10 13.42 3.24
N VAL A 107 -2.19 13.99 3.74
CA VAL A 107 -3.32 13.22 4.30
C VAL A 107 -3.96 12.33 3.24
N ALA A 108 -4.17 12.85 2.03
CA ALA A 108 -4.69 12.05 0.91
C ALA A 108 -3.73 10.91 0.53
N GLY A 109 -2.43 11.19 0.46
CA GLY A 109 -1.41 10.20 0.17
C GLY A 109 -1.31 9.12 1.25
N MET A 110 -1.44 9.48 2.54
CA MET A 110 -1.51 8.51 3.64
C MET A 110 -2.64 7.50 3.41
N VAL A 111 -3.82 7.95 3.00
CA VAL A 111 -4.97 7.06 2.75
C VAL A 111 -4.73 6.06 1.61
N LEU A 112 -3.86 6.40 0.65
CA LEU A 112 -3.53 5.55 -0.50
C LEU A 112 -2.43 4.52 -0.22
N VAL A 113 -1.85 4.53 0.99
CA VAL A 113 -0.71 3.70 1.42
C VAL A 113 -1.13 2.72 2.53
#